data_AF-A0A3P1CVB2-F1
#
_entry.id   AF-A0A3P1CVB2-F1
#
_cell.length_a   1.000
_cell.length_b   1.000
_cell.length_c   1.000
_cell.angle_alpha   90.00
_cell.angle_beta   90.00
_cell.angle_gamma   90.00
#
_symmetry.space_group_name_H-M   'P 1'
#
loop_
_entity.id
_entity.type
_entity.pdbx_description
1 polymer ?
#
loop_
_entity_poly.entity_id
_entity_poly.type
_entity_poly.pdbx_seq_one_letter_code
_entity_poly.pdbx_strand_id
1 'polypeptide(L)'
;MFSLLRNILLICSAFSWRSCQEKARTEKMILSQKDTIAIIETALADHELNSILYGSFPGKNMKIVSNEFVKPGYKITFNGKHVPIVNYDSTLHNPTFYPIPARFFGEVFYFKTQSDQQINIYLLYRGTGLTTDFSIKKINNKWQVTKRIFGKI
;
A
#
# COMPACT_ATOMS: atom_id res chain seq x y z
N MET A 1 35.82 -50.56 54.30
CA MET A 1 36.35 -49.43 53.53
C MET A 1 35.67 -49.47 52.17
N PHE A 2 34.73 -48.52 51.94
CA PHE A 2 33.97 -48.16 50.71
C PHE A 2 33.10 -49.25 50.03
N SER A 3 31.77 -49.22 50.18
CA SER A 3 30.77 -48.43 49.38
C SER A 3 30.50 -49.11 48.03
N LEU A 4 29.45 -49.92 47.81
CA LEU A 4 28.01 -49.59 47.68
C LEU A 4 27.74 -48.35 46.82
N LEU A 5 26.78 -48.50 45.88
CA LEU A 5 26.23 -47.51 44.93
C LEU A 5 27.12 -47.29 43.69
N ARG A 6 26.64 -47.25 42.45
CA ARG A 6 25.34 -46.71 42.01
C ARG A 6 25.16 -47.05 40.52
N ASN A 7 24.39 -48.10 40.23
CA ASN A 7 23.53 -48.06 39.05
C ASN A 7 22.64 -46.83 39.23
N ILE A 8 22.67 -45.89 38.29
CA ILE A 8 21.59 -44.96 37.97
C ILE A 8 21.99 -44.30 36.64
N LEU A 9 21.52 -44.92 35.56
CA LEU A 9 21.07 -44.20 34.37
C LEU A 9 19.98 -43.21 34.83
N LEU A 10 20.27 -41.92 34.77
CA LEU A 10 19.29 -40.82 34.76
C LEU A 10 19.82 -39.89 33.65
N ILE A 11 19.33 -39.94 32.41
CA ILE A 11 17.99 -39.52 31.97
C ILE A 11 17.53 -38.32 32.78
N CYS A 12 17.95 -37.12 32.36
CA CYS A 12 17.20 -35.90 32.62
C CYS A 12 17.42 -34.90 31.48
N SER A 13 16.42 -34.90 30.61
CA SER A 13 15.80 -33.71 30.01
C SER A 13 16.69 -32.82 29.17
N ALA A 14 16.69 -33.13 27.88
CA ALA A 14 16.72 -32.15 26.81
C ALA A 14 15.82 -30.96 27.17
N PHE A 15 16.45 -29.82 27.44
CA PHE A 15 15.80 -28.51 27.41
C PHE A 15 15.48 -28.21 25.94
N SER A 16 14.44 -28.88 25.43
CA SER A 16 13.77 -28.45 24.22
C SER A 16 13.03 -27.17 24.58
N TRP A 17 13.74 -26.03 24.50
CA TRP A 17 13.10 -24.74 24.32
C TRP A 17 12.26 -24.84 23.04
N ARG A 18 11.00 -25.26 23.23
CA ARG A 18 9.92 -24.91 22.33
C ARG A 18 9.73 -23.40 22.49
N SER A 19 10.62 -22.63 21.89
CA SER A 19 10.26 -21.31 21.37
C SER A 19 9.29 -21.57 20.22
N CYS A 20 8.07 -21.98 20.58
CA CYS A 20 6.93 -21.82 19.72
C CYS A 20 6.66 -20.32 19.75
N GLN A 21 7.43 -19.58 18.96
CA GLN A 21 6.96 -18.29 18.49
C GLN A 21 5.63 -18.61 17.82
N GLU A 22 4.53 -18.36 18.52
CA GLU A 22 3.27 -18.07 17.84
C GLU A 22 3.63 -16.98 16.84
N LYS A 23 3.85 -17.38 15.58
CA LYS A 23 3.69 -16.48 14.45
C LYS A 23 2.27 -15.98 14.62
N ALA A 24 2.13 -14.82 15.26
CA ALA A 24 0.90 -14.08 15.33
C ALA A 24 0.34 -14.15 13.91
N ARG A 25 -0.73 -14.94 13.77
CA ARG A 25 -1.35 -15.23 12.50
C ARG A 25 -1.95 -13.89 12.12
N THR A 26 -1.19 -13.08 11.39
CA THR A 26 -1.61 -11.76 10.97
C THR A 26 -2.83 -12.03 10.11
N GLU A 27 -4.01 -11.78 10.67
CA GLU A 27 -5.25 -11.91 9.92
C GLU A 27 -5.08 -11.00 8.71
N LYS A 28 -5.11 -11.60 7.53
CA LYS A 28 -4.92 -10.85 6.30
C LYS A 28 -6.15 -9.97 6.15
N MET A 29 -6.06 -8.71 6.60
CA MET A 29 -7.14 -7.75 6.51
C MET A 29 -7.70 -7.74 5.09
N ILE A 30 -8.97 -8.10 4.95
CA ILE A 30 -9.71 -7.97 3.69
C ILE A 30 -10.21 -6.53 3.63
N LEU A 31 -9.67 -5.76 2.71
CA LEU A 31 -10.05 -4.36 2.53
C LEU A 31 -11.40 -4.27 1.85
N SER A 32 -12.32 -3.54 2.48
CA SER A 32 -13.58 -3.18 1.84
C SER A 32 -13.33 -2.16 0.72
N GLN A 33 -14.22 -2.08 -0.27
CA GLN A 33 -14.18 -1.02 -1.28
C GLN A 33 -14.11 0.38 -0.65
N LYS A 34 -14.85 0.60 0.44
CA LYS A 34 -14.87 1.87 1.15
C LYS A 34 -13.51 2.21 1.76
N ASP A 35 -12.84 1.23 2.39
CA ASP A 35 -11.51 1.45 2.93
C ASP A 35 -10.49 1.69 1.81
N THR A 36 -10.51 0.92 0.73
CA THR A 36 -9.61 1.12 -0.42
C THR A 36 -9.74 2.53 -0.99
N ILE A 37 -10.97 3.00 -1.23
CA ILE A 37 -11.22 4.37 -1.70
C ILE A 37 -10.68 5.38 -0.69
N ALA A 38 -11.02 5.24 0.59
CA ALA A 38 -10.59 6.18 1.62
C ALA A 38 -9.07 6.27 1.77
N ILE A 39 -8.35 5.15 1.62
CA ILE A 39 -6.89 5.11 1.69
C ILE A 39 -6.27 5.82 0.48
N ILE A 40 -6.79 5.58 -0.72
CA ILE A 40 -6.33 6.29 -1.93
C ILE A 40 -6.57 7.79 -1.78
N GLU A 41 -7.77 8.19 -1.35
CA GLU A 41 -8.09 9.60 -1.12
C GLU A 41 -7.20 10.22 -0.03
N THR A 42 -6.88 9.46 1.02
CA THR A 42 -5.96 9.89 2.09
C THR A 42 -4.55 10.14 1.55
N ALA A 43 -4.05 9.25 0.68
CA ALA A 43 -2.75 9.42 0.04
C ALA A 43 -2.73 10.64 -0.88
N LEU A 44 -3.78 10.81 -1.70
CA LEU A 44 -3.91 11.92 -2.63
C LEU A 44 -4.13 13.26 -1.92
N ALA A 45 -4.72 13.27 -0.73
CA ALA A 45 -4.90 14.46 0.08
C ALA A 45 -3.61 14.93 0.80
N ASP A 46 -2.50 14.20 0.69
CA ASP A 46 -1.23 14.61 1.30
C ASP A 46 -0.76 15.98 0.76
N HIS A 47 -0.44 16.90 1.67
CA HIS A 47 -0.13 18.28 1.31
C HIS A 47 1.17 18.41 0.50
N GLU A 48 2.20 17.62 0.83
CA GLU A 48 3.49 17.68 0.14
C GLU A 48 3.37 17.13 -1.28
N LEU A 49 2.66 16.00 -1.44
CA LEU A 49 2.32 15.47 -2.75
C LEU A 49 1.57 16.52 -3.58
N ASN A 50 0.52 17.10 -3.01
CA ASN A 50 -0.27 18.12 -3.69
C ASN A 50 0.60 19.27 -4.21
N SER A 51 1.51 19.79 -3.40
CA SER A 51 2.43 20.86 -3.81
C SER A 51 3.28 20.47 -5.03
N ILE A 52 3.80 19.23 -5.06
CA ILE A 52 4.60 18.73 -6.19
C ILE A 52 3.73 18.61 -7.46
N LEU A 53 2.52 18.04 -7.32
CA LEU A 53 1.62 17.83 -8.44
C LEU A 53 1.09 19.14 -9.02
N TYR A 54 0.77 20.13 -8.18
CA TYR A 54 0.36 21.46 -8.63
C TYR A 54 1.47 22.17 -9.42
N GLY A 55 2.72 22.08 -8.96
CA GLY A 55 3.86 22.63 -9.69
C GLY A 55 4.10 21.94 -11.04
N SER A 56 3.90 20.62 -11.09
CA SER A 56 4.17 19.82 -12.30
C SER A 56 3.04 19.88 -13.33
N PHE A 57 1.79 20.03 -12.88
CA PHE A 57 0.59 19.94 -13.71
C PHE A 57 -0.46 21.01 -13.36
N PRO A 58 -0.12 22.31 -13.48
CA PRO A 58 -1.03 23.39 -13.12
C PRO A 58 -2.32 23.33 -13.94
N GLY A 59 -3.46 23.36 -13.25
CA GLY A 59 -4.80 23.37 -13.86
C GLY A 59 -5.20 22.07 -14.56
N LYS A 60 -4.40 21.00 -14.50
CA LYS A 60 -4.77 19.71 -15.07
C LYS A 60 -5.57 18.89 -14.07
N ASN A 61 -6.60 18.23 -14.57
CA ASN A 61 -7.36 17.27 -13.78
C ASN A 61 -6.65 15.92 -13.79
N MET A 62 -6.40 15.37 -12.60
CA MET A 62 -5.88 14.02 -12.43
C MET A 62 -6.89 12.98 -12.95
N LYS A 63 -6.39 11.88 -13.47
CA LYS A 63 -7.14 10.65 -13.74
C LYS A 63 -6.48 9.48 -13.02
N ILE A 64 -7.21 8.42 -12.71
CA ILE A 64 -6.64 7.19 -12.13
C ILE A 64 -6.90 6.02 -13.07
N VAL A 65 -5.89 5.18 -13.28
CA VAL A 65 -6.03 3.98 -14.11
C VAL A 65 -6.73 2.88 -13.32
N SER A 66 -7.73 2.25 -13.94
CA SER A 66 -8.34 1.06 -13.38
C SER A 66 -7.39 -0.13 -13.45
N ASN A 67 -7.33 -0.91 -12.37
CA ASN A 67 -6.50 -2.11 -12.29
C ASN A 67 -7.07 -3.11 -11.26
N GLU A 68 -6.23 -3.98 -10.71
CA GLU A 68 -6.65 -4.95 -9.71
C GLU A 68 -7.15 -4.29 -8.40
N PHE A 69 -6.64 -3.10 -8.06
CA PHE A 69 -6.98 -2.34 -6.84
C PHE A 69 -8.09 -1.30 -7.07
N VAL A 70 -8.06 -0.62 -8.22
CA VAL A 70 -9.02 0.45 -8.56
C VAL A 70 -9.99 -0.04 -9.63
N LYS A 71 -11.28 -0.14 -9.30
CA LYS A 71 -12.31 -0.64 -10.22
C LYS A 71 -13.05 0.50 -10.93
N PRO A 72 -13.52 0.31 -12.18
CA PRO A 72 -14.22 1.36 -12.97
C PRO A 72 -15.45 2.02 -12.32
N GLY A 73 -16.01 1.45 -11.24
CA GLY A 73 -17.14 2.03 -10.50
C GLY A 73 -16.78 2.81 -9.23
N TYR A 74 -15.48 2.91 -8.89
CA TYR A 74 -15.09 3.62 -7.67
C TYR A 74 -15.32 5.13 -7.81
N LYS A 75 -15.78 5.76 -6.73
CA LYS A 75 -15.98 7.21 -6.65
C LYS A 75 -14.86 7.79 -5.81
N ILE A 76 -13.75 8.13 -6.47
CA ILE A 76 -12.57 8.74 -5.84
C ILE A 76 -12.62 10.25 -6.07
N THR A 77 -12.23 11.00 -5.05
CA THR A 77 -12.13 12.45 -5.06
C THR A 77 -10.70 12.92 -4.79
N PHE A 78 -10.33 14.06 -5.39
CA PHE A 78 -9.07 14.74 -5.19
C PHE A 78 -9.31 16.24 -5.22
N ASN A 79 -8.93 16.94 -4.16
CA ASN A 79 -9.17 18.39 -4.00
C ASN A 79 -10.64 18.78 -4.28
N GLY A 80 -11.58 17.98 -3.75
CA GLY A 80 -13.02 18.20 -3.90
C GLY A 80 -13.60 17.87 -5.27
N LYS A 81 -12.78 17.44 -6.24
CA LYS A 81 -13.23 17.07 -7.60
C LYS A 81 -13.22 15.57 -7.77
N HIS A 82 -14.21 15.06 -8.52
CA HIS A 82 -14.22 13.66 -8.90
C HIS A 82 -13.05 13.35 -9.84
N VAL A 83 -12.31 12.28 -9.54
CA VAL A 83 -11.20 11.79 -10.35
C VAL A 83 -11.74 10.72 -11.32
N PRO A 84 -11.70 10.96 -12.63
CA PRO A 84 -12.13 9.96 -13.60
C PRO A 84 -11.26 8.70 -13.51
N ILE A 85 -11.92 7.55 -13.48
CA ILE A 85 -11.25 6.25 -13.59
C ILE A 85 -11.26 5.85 -15.05
N VAL A 86 -10.07 5.57 -15.58
CA VAL A 86 -9.86 5.27 -17.00
C VAL A 86 -9.30 3.87 -17.16
N ASN A 87 -9.81 3.13 -18.14
CA ASN A 87 -9.29 1.84 -18.50
C ASN A 87 -8.23 2.03 -19.60
N TYR A 88 -6.96 2.12 -19.19
CA TYR A 88 -5.85 2.01 -20.11
C TYR A 88 -5.33 0.57 -20.03
N ASP A 89 -5.22 -0.08 -21.19
CA ASP A 89 -4.52 -1.37 -21.26
C ASP A 89 -3.04 -1.11 -20.97
N SER A 90 -2.55 -1.65 -19.85
CA SER A 90 -1.17 -1.50 -19.41
C SER A 90 -0.16 -2.18 -20.33
N THR A 91 -0.61 -3.03 -21.27
CA THR A 91 0.22 -3.63 -22.32
C THR A 91 0.37 -2.73 -23.55
N LEU A 92 -0.44 -1.69 -23.71
CA LEU A 92 -0.36 -0.74 -24.81
C LEU A 92 0.74 0.32 -24.56
N HIS A 93 1.99 -0.12 -24.57
CA HIS A 93 3.17 0.73 -24.81
C HIS A 93 3.25 1.16 -26.29
N ASN A 94 2.16 1.62 -26.89
CA ASN A 94 2.16 2.05 -28.28
C ASN A 94 1.61 3.49 -28.40
N PRO A 95 2.49 4.50 -28.55
CA PRO A 95 2.11 5.92 -28.51
C PRO A 95 1.42 6.43 -29.78
N THR A 96 1.00 5.57 -30.71
CA THR A 96 0.63 5.99 -32.08
C THR A 96 -0.84 5.85 -32.46
N PHE A 97 -1.69 5.13 -31.72
CA PHE A 97 -3.10 4.91 -32.15
C PHE A 97 -4.19 5.08 -31.09
N TYR A 98 -3.85 5.20 -29.81
CA TYR A 98 -4.82 5.51 -28.75
C TYR A 98 -4.68 6.98 -28.33
N PRO A 99 -5.78 7.65 -27.90
CA PRO A 99 -5.68 9.02 -27.41
C PRO A 99 -4.63 9.03 -26.31
N ILE A 100 -3.50 9.70 -26.58
CA ILE A 100 -2.34 9.80 -25.68
C ILE A 100 -2.89 9.96 -24.26
N PRO A 101 -2.67 8.99 -23.35
CA PRO A 101 -3.25 9.05 -22.03
C PRO A 101 -2.84 10.39 -21.42
N ALA A 102 -3.83 11.11 -20.87
CA ALA A 102 -3.61 12.48 -20.38
C ALA A 102 -2.34 12.48 -19.52
N ARG A 103 -1.38 13.37 -19.79
CA ARG A 103 -0.04 13.26 -19.20
C ARG A 103 -0.05 13.12 -17.68
N PHE A 104 -1.08 13.60 -16.98
CA PHE A 104 -1.22 13.44 -15.54
C PHE A 104 -2.25 12.35 -15.18
N PHE A 105 -1.76 11.14 -14.95
CA PHE A 105 -2.56 10.07 -14.35
C PHE A 105 -1.80 9.33 -13.25
N GLY A 106 -2.53 8.97 -12.20
CA GLY A 106 -2.04 8.15 -11.10
C GLY A 106 -2.37 6.67 -11.34
N GLU A 107 -1.45 5.80 -10.98
CA GLU A 107 -1.65 4.35 -10.98
C GLU A 107 -1.32 3.80 -9.60
N VAL A 108 -2.25 3.05 -9.03
CA VAL A 108 -2.04 2.34 -7.76
C VAL A 108 -1.30 1.06 -8.07
N PHE A 109 0.01 1.06 -7.92
CA PHE A 109 0.86 -0.09 -8.27
C PHE A 109 0.85 -1.17 -7.20
N TYR A 110 0.63 -0.78 -5.96
CA TYR A 110 0.75 -1.70 -4.84
C TYR A 110 -0.11 -1.27 -3.68
N PHE A 111 -0.70 -2.27 -3.04
CA PHE A 111 -1.52 -2.12 -1.85
C PHE A 111 -1.24 -3.29 -0.91
N LYS A 112 -0.49 -3.06 0.18
CA LYS A 112 -0.14 -4.12 1.14
C LYS A 112 -0.52 -3.76 2.56
N THR A 113 -1.36 -4.60 3.15
CA THR A 113 -1.60 -4.64 4.59
C THR A 113 -0.33 -5.11 5.32
N GLN A 114 0.17 -4.29 6.25
CA GLN A 114 1.24 -4.66 7.18
C GLN A 114 0.68 -5.20 8.51
N SER A 115 -0.45 -4.65 8.96
CA SER A 115 -1.24 -5.10 10.12
C SER A 115 -2.69 -4.65 9.96
N ASP A 116 -3.58 -5.04 10.87
CA ASP A 116 -5.03 -4.78 10.82
C ASP A 116 -5.43 -3.30 10.66
N GLN A 117 -4.48 -2.39 10.90
CA GLN A 117 -4.69 -0.95 10.83
C GLN A 117 -3.59 -0.23 10.06
N GLN A 118 -2.65 -0.93 9.43
CA GLN A 118 -1.55 -0.29 8.72
C GLN A 118 -1.38 -0.86 7.32
N ILE A 119 -1.27 0.04 6.35
CA ILE A 119 -1.24 -0.27 4.93
C ILE A 119 -0.14 0.56 4.28
N ASN A 120 0.61 -0.07 3.38
CA ASN A 120 1.49 0.62 2.47
C ASN A 120 0.85 0.69 1.09
N ILE A 121 0.85 1.87 0.49
CA ILE A 121 0.37 2.11 -0.86
C ILE A 121 1.47 2.76 -1.69
N TYR A 122 1.71 2.21 -2.88
CA TYR A 122 2.65 2.77 -3.84
C TYR A 122 1.88 3.33 -5.04
N LEU A 123 2.11 4.61 -5.34
CA LEU A 123 1.48 5.31 -6.46
C LEU A 123 2.55 5.78 -7.44
N LEU A 124 2.26 5.63 -8.73
CA LEU A 124 3.07 6.20 -9.81
C LEU A 124 2.25 7.26 -10.53
N TYR A 125 2.85 8.43 -10.73
CA TYR A 125 2.27 9.53 -11.48
C TYR A 125 2.99 9.62 -12.82
N ARG A 126 2.31 9.11 -13.84
CA ARG A 126 2.80 9.16 -15.22
C ARG A 126 2.80 10.61 -15.70
N GLY A 127 3.62 10.87 -16.72
CA GLY A 127 3.97 12.23 -17.22
C GLY A 127 5.02 12.99 -16.40
N THR A 128 5.11 12.75 -15.09
CA THR A 128 6.21 13.26 -14.24
C THR A 128 7.30 12.22 -13.96
N GLY A 129 6.93 10.93 -14.00
CA GLY A 129 7.77 9.86 -13.46
C GLY A 129 7.85 9.86 -11.92
N LEU A 130 7.11 10.74 -11.24
CA LEU A 130 7.06 10.81 -9.78
C LEU A 130 6.44 9.54 -9.22
N THR A 131 7.04 9.02 -8.15
CA THR A 131 6.50 7.90 -7.38
C THR A 131 6.33 8.29 -5.93
N THR A 132 5.36 7.67 -5.26
CA THR A 132 5.14 7.84 -3.83
C THR A 132 4.89 6.52 -3.15
N ASP A 133 5.62 6.28 -2.06
CA ASP A 133 5.32 5.22 -1.09
C ASP A 133 4.76 5.87 0.18
N PHE A 134 3.53 5.53 0.53
CA PHE A 134 2.88 5.98 1.76
C PHE A 134 2.64 4.82 2.70
N SER A 135 3.02 4.99 3.96
CA SER A 135 2.45 4.20 5.07
C SER A 135 1.26 4.95 5.64
N ILE A 136 0.12 4.27 5.70
CA ILE A 136 -1.16 4.82 6.14
C ILE A 136 -1.66 3.96 7.30
N LYS A 137 -2.06 4.62 8.39
CA LYS A 137 -2.58 3.97 9.60
C LYS A 137 -4.00 4.41 9.90
N LYS A 138 -4.85 3.48 10.36
CA LYS A 138 -6.18 3.81 10.90
C LYS A 138 -6.04 4.25 12.35
N ILE A 139 -6.31 5.52 12.63
CA ILE A 139 -6.25 6.13 13.96
C ILE A 139 -7.62 6.79 14.22
N ASN A 140 -8.26 6.44 15.34
CA ASN A 140 -9.61 6.93 15.68
C ASN A 140 -10.62 6.73 14.54
N ASN A 141 -10.60 5.54 13.93
CA ASN A 141 -11.45 5.14 12.80
C ASN A 141 -11.27 5.97 11.51
N LYS A 142 -10.18 6.73 11.39
CA LYS A 142 -9.81 7.51 10.19
C LYS A 142 -8.45 7.08 9.67
N TRP A 143 -8.31 6.94 8.35
CA TRP A 143 -7.02 6.69 7.72
C TRP A 143 -6.17 7.95 7.72
N GLN A 144 -4.89 7.82 8.05
CA GLN A 144 -3.95 8.94 8.13
C GLN A 144 -2.59 8.52 7.59
N VAL A 145 -1.93 9.40 6.83
CA VAL A 145 -0.55 9.20 6.39
C VAL A 145 0.38 9.31 7.61
N THR A 146 1.18 8.28 7.86
CA THR A 146 2.18 8.25 8.93
C THR A 146 3.60 8.31 8.41
N LYS A 147 3.82 7.90 7.16
CA LYS A 147 5.11 8.01 6.47
C LYS A 147 4.87 8.28 4.99
N ARG A 148 5.74 9.10 4.40
CA ARG A 148 5.76 9.40 2.97
C ARG A 148 7.19 9.31 2.46
N ILE A 149 7.38 8.73 1.27
CA ILE A 149 8.65 8.70 0.55
C ILE A 149 8.33 9.07 -0.90
N PHE A 150 9.02 10.08 -1.42
CA PHE A 150 8.93 10.51 -2.82
C PHE A 150 10.11 9.94 -3.62
N GLY A 151 9.85 9.49 -4.83
CA GLY A 151 10.85 8.97 -5.75
C GLY A 151 10.58 9.40 -7.19
N LYS A 152 11.46 8.99 -8.10
CA LYS A 152 11.31 9.24 -9.54
C LYS A 152 11.82 8.05 -10.34
N ILE A 153 11.14 7.74 -11.45
CA ILE A 153 11.54 6.75 -12.45
C ILE A 153 11.88 7.40 -13.79
#